data_AF-A0A1N6MAS4-F1
#
_entry.id   AF-A0A1N6MAS4-F1
#
_cell.length_a   1.000
_cell.length_b   1.000
_cell.length_c   1.000
_cell.angle_alpha   90.00
_cell.angle_beta   90.00
_cell.angle_gamma   90.00
#
_symmetry.space_group_name_H-M   'P 1'
#
loop_
_entity.id
_entity.type
_entity.pdbx_description
1 polymer ?
#
loop_
_entity_poly.entity_id
_entity_poly.type
_entity_poly.pdbx_seq_one_letter_code
_entity_poly.pdbx_strand_id
1 'polypeptide(L)' 'MNRKIKELEYIADEAELAVLALSSTLLMEYKGVAVLQRKMYEISQKAHQLIAQETRQRKEVVCKAEPETKEYHPSV' A
#
# COMPACT_ATOMS: atom_id res chain seq x y z
N MET A 1 0.64 -9.10 -10.74
CA MET A 1 0.52 -8.19 -9.58
C MET A 1 0.54 -9.02 -8.30
N ASN A 2 1.31 -8.64 -7.29
CA ASN A 2 1.53 -9.44 -6.06
C ASN A 2 0.21 -9.65 -5.31
N ARG A 3 -0.10 -10.88 -4.90
CA ARG A 3 -1.26 -11.19 -4.05
C ARG A 3 -1.27 -10.32 -2.78
N LYS A 4 -0.09 -10.13 -2.17
CA LYS A 4 0.08 -9.30 -0.97
C LYS A 4 -0.21 -7.81 -1.22
N ILE A 5 0.13 -7.27 -2.39
CA ILE A 5 -0.18 -5.87 -2.74
C ILE A 5 -1.69 -5.72 -2.93
N LYS A 6 -2.34 -6.67 -3.64
CA LYS A 6 -3.79 -6.67 -3.82
C LYS A 6 -4.57 -6.73 -2.50
N GLU A 7 -4.11 -7.55 -1.56
CA GLU A 7 -4.72 -7.65 -0.23
C GLU A 7 -4.55 -6.33 0.55
N LEU A 8 -3.41 -5.65 0.43
CA LEU A 8 -3.19 -4.35 1.06
C LEU A 8 -4.02 -3.22 0.42
N GLU A 9 -4.18 -3.24 -0.90
CA GLU A 9 -5.05 -2.28 -1.61
C GLU A 9 -6.50 -2.45 -1.16
N TYR A 10 -6.99 -3.69 -1.10
CA TYR A 10 -8.32 -3.97 -0.59
C TYR A 10 -8.52 -3.44 0.85
N ILE A 11 -7.54 -3.63 1.73
CA ILE A 11 -7.59 -3.10 3.11
C ILE A 11 -7.63 -1.56 3.11
N ALA A 12 -6.86 -0.91 2.25
CA ALA A 12 -6.85 0.54 2.13
C ALA A 12 -8.22 1.07 1.71
N ASP A 13 -8.81 0.48 0.66
CA ASP A 13 -10.09 0.87 0.10
C ASP A 13 -11.24 0.71 1.13
N GLU A 14 -11.30 -0.43 1.82
CA GLU A 14 -12.31 -0.69 2.86
C GLU A 14 -12.19 0.29 4.04
N ALA A 15 -10.95 0.60 4.45
CA ALA A 15 -10.71 1.55 5.53
C ALA A 15 -11.12 2.97 5.15
N GLU A 16 -10.88 3.39 3.90
CA GLU A 16 -11.34 4.69 3.39
C GLU A 16 -12.86 4.76 3.28
N LEU A 17 -13.50 3.70 2.79
CA LEU A 17 -14.95 3.60 2.74
C LEU A 17 -15.56 3.69 4.15
N ALA A 18 -14.95 3.04 5.14
CA ALA A 18 -15.38 3.14 6.54
C ALA A 18 -15.23 4.58 7.08
N VAL A 19 -14.16 5.29 6.75
CA VAL A 19 -14.00 6.72 7.11
C VAL A 19 -15.10 7.57 6.49
N LEU A 20 -15.42 7.36 5.21
CA LEU A 20 -16.50 8.09 4.53
C LEU A 20 -17.86 7.82 5.18
N ALA A 21 -18.16 6.56 5.49
CA ALA A 21 -19.41 6.17 6.16
C ALA A 21 -19.51 6.77 7.57
N LEU A 22 -18.43 6.75 8.35
CA LEU A 22 -18.42 7.33 9.70
C LEU A 22 -18.54 8.87 9.63
N SER A 23 -17.94 9.50 8.63
CA SER A 23 -18.01 10.95 8.44
C SER A 23 -19.40 11.43 8.00
N SER A 24 -20.17 10.59 7.30
CA SER A 24 -21.53 10.93 6.85
C SER A 24 -22.59 10.76 7.95
N THR A 25 -22.26 10.04 9.03
CA THR A 25 -23.16 9.94 10.18
C THR A 25 -23.16 11.23 11.01
N LEU A 26 -24.35 11.74 11.36
CA LEU A 26 -24.56 12.85 12.31
C LEU A 26 -24.16 12.51 13.76
N LEU A 27 -23.41 11.43 13.97
CA LEU A 27 -23.00 10.89 15.26
C LEU A 27 -21.58 11.32 15.66
N MET A 28 -21.02 12.36 15.02
CA MET A 28 -19.68 12.88 15.34
C MET A 28 -19.51 13.28 16.83
N GLU A 29 -20.60 13.55 17.54
CA GLU A 29 -20.58 13.87 18.98
C GLU A 29 -20.29 12.62 19.85
N TYR A 30 -20.45 11.42 19.31
CA TYR A 30 -20.12 10.19 20.01
C TYR A 30 -18.61 9.94 19.94
N LYS A 31 -17.93 10.11 21.08
CA LYS A 31 -16.47 9.88 21.22
C LYS A 31 -16.01 8.54 20.61
N GLY A 32 -16.84 7.49 20.70
CA GLY A 32 -16.55 6.18 20.09
C GLY A 32 -16.46 6.21 18.56
N VAL A 33 -17.36 6.94 17.89
CA VAL A 33 -17.38 7.10 16.42
C VAL A 33 -16.14 7.85 15.94
N ALA A 34 -15.77 8.94 16.64
CA ALA A 34 -14.56 9.71 16.32
C ALA A 34 -13.27 8.88 16.47
N VAL A 35 -13.18 8.05 17.51
CA VAL A 35 -12.05 7.13 17.71
C VAL A 35 -11.99 6.08 16.60
N LEU A 36 -13.14 5.50 16.23
CA LEU A 36 -13.22 4.50 15.17
C LEU A 36 -12.80 5.09 13.81
N GLN A 37 -13.28 6.30 13.49
CA GLN A 37 -12.90 7.01 12.26
C GLN A 37 -11.39 7.24 12.19
N ARG A 38 -10.78 7.72 13.29
CA ARG A 38 -9.32 7.90 13.37
C ARG A 38 -8.59 6.57 13.15
N LYS A 39 -9.07 5.48 13.75
CA LYS A 39 -8.45 4.15 13.60
C LYS A 39 -8.52 3.64 12.17
N MET A 40 -9.64 3.81 11.49
CA MET A 40 -9.77 3.42 10.07
C MET A 40 -8.83 4.25 9.19
N TYR A 41 -8.72 5.55 9.44
CA TYR A 41 -7.75 6.39 8.74
C TYR A 41 -6.29 5.94 8.96
N GLU A 42 -5.90 5.63 10.20
CA GLU A 42 -4.58 5.07 10.53
C GLU A 42 -4.31 3.75 9.79
N ILE A 43 -5.31 2.89 9.65
CA ILE A 43 -5.21 1.61 8.93
C ILE A 43 -4.99 1.84 7.43
N SER A 44 -5.78 2.71 6.79
CA SER A 44 -5.56 3.06 5.37
C SER A 44 -4.15 3.59 5.14
N GLN A 45 -3.69 4.53 5.97
CA GLN A 45 -2.35 5.09 5.84
C GLN A 45 -1.25 4.02 5.97
N LYS A 46 -1.41 3.10 6.91
CA LYS A 46 -0.45 2.01 7.09
C LYS A 46 -0.46 1.03 5.92
N ALA A 47 -1.62 0.73 5.35
CA ALA A 47 -1.72 -0.11 4.16
C ALA A 47 -0.97 0.53 2.97
N HIS A 48 -1.17 1.82 2.72
CA HIS A 48 -0.43 2.59 1.70
C HIS A 48 1.09 2.56 1.91
N GLN A 49 1.55 2.73 3.15
CA GLN A 49 2.98 2.65 3.48
C GLN A 49 3.57 1.26 3.15
N LEU A 50 2.84 0.19 3.47
CA LEU A 50 3.26 -1.18 3.17
C LEU A 50 3.27 -1.47 1.67
N ILE A 51 2.31 -0.96 0.91
CA ILE A 51 2.29 -1.03 -0.56
C ILE A 51 3.53 -0.34 -1.13
N ALA A 52 3.85 0.87 -0.66
CA ALA A 52 5.01 1.62 -1.11
C ALA A 52 6.32 0.87 -0.79
N GLN A 53 6.43 0.28 0.39
CA GLN A 53 7.59 -0.51 0.80
C GLN A 53 7.77 -1.76 -0.07
N GLU A 54 6.71 -2.55 -0.24
CA GLU A 54 6.74 -3.79 -1.05
C GLU A 54 7.05 -3.48 -2.52
N THR A 55 6.53 -2.36 -3.03
CA THR A 55 6.82 -1.91 -4.41
C THR A 55 8.27 -1.46 -4.58
N ARG A 56 8.86 -0.77 -3.59
CA ARG A 56 10.28 -0.36 -3.61
C ARG A 56 11.22 -1.55 -3.50
N GLN A 57 10.97 -2.47 -2.58
CA GLN A 57 11.76 -3.70 -2.44
C GLN A 57 11.80 -4.50 -3.74
N ARG A 58 10.67 -4.56 -4.46
CA ARG A 58 10.61 -5.21 -5.79
C ARG A 58 11.47 -4.50 -6.82
N LYS A 59 11.43 -3.17 -6.90
CA LYS A 59 12.28 -2.41 -7.82
C LYS A 59 13.77 -2.70 -7.57
N GLU A 60 14.18 -2.76 -6.31
CA GLU A 60 15.58 -3.09 -5.95
C GLU A 60 15.97 -4.53 -6.32
N VAL A 61 15.07 -5.50 -6.19
CA VAL A 61 15.32 -6.89 -6.60
C VAL A 61 15.42 -7.02 -8.13
N VAL A 62 14.58 -6.30 -8.90
CA VAL A 62 14.65 -6.31 -10.36
C VAL A 62 15.95 -5.65 -10.85
N CYS A 63 16.36 -4.51 -10.26
CA CYS A 63 17.61 -3.85 -10.63
C CYS A 63 18.87 -4.69 -10.30
N LYS A 64 18.82 -5.56 -9.29
CA LYS A 64 19.92 -6.49 -8.98
C LYS A 64 19.90 -7.76 -9.83
N ALA A 65 18.82 -8.01 -10.57
CA ALA A 65 18.63 -9.19 -11.41
C ALA A 65 18.88 -8.92 -12.90
N GLU A 66 19.28 -7.69 -13.29
CA GLU A 66 19.83 -7.47 -14.62
C GLU A 66 21.15 -8.25 -14.74
N PRO A 67 21.23 -9.27 -15.61
CA PRO A 67 22.47 -9.99 -15.81
C PRO A 67 23.44 -9.07 -16.54
N GLU A 68 24.69 -9.09 -16.12
CA GLU A 68 25.84 -8.65 -16.90
C GLU A 68 25.68 -9.17 -18.33
N THR A 69 25.24 -8.29 -19.24
CA THR A 69 25.35 -8.52 -20.67
C THR A 69 26.84 -8.55 -20.94
N LYS A 70 27.41 -9.76 -20.95
CA LYS A 70 28.78 -10.00 -21.41
C LYS A 70 28.90 -9.36 -22.79
N GLU A 71 29.62 -8.24 -22.85
CA GLU A 71 30.05 -7.64 -24.10
C GLU A 71 30.82 -8.71 -24.86
N TYR A 72 30.21 -9.19 -25.95
CA TYR A 72 30.84 -10.11 -26.86
C TYR A 72 31.85 -9.30 -27.67
N HIS A 73 33.15 -9.40 -27.33
CA HIS A 73 34.22 -8.90 -28.18
C HIS A 73 34.43 -9.89 -29.34
N PRO A 74 34.16 -9.53 -30.61
CA PRO A 74 34.65 -10.31 -31.72
C PRO A 74 36.12 -9.94 -31.95
N SER A 75 37.02 -10.85 -31.59
CA SER A 75 38.40 -10.82 -32.07
C SER A 75 38.45 -11.57 -33.40
N VAL A 76 38.58 -10.86 -34.54
CA VAL A 76 39.51 -11.10 -35.66
C VAL A 76 39.63 -9.80 -36.46
#